data_AF-A0A2U0I877-F1
#
_entry.id   AF-A0A2U0I877-F1
#
_cell.length_a   1.000
_cell.length_b   1.000
_cell.length_c   1.000
_cell.angle_alpha   90.00
_cell.angle_beta   90.00
_cell.angle_gamma   90.00
#
_symmetry.space_group_name_H-M   'P 1'
#
loop_
_entity.id
_entity.type
_entity.pdbx_description
1 polymer ?
#
loop_
_entity_poly.entity_id
_entity_poly.type
_entity_poly.pdbx_seq_one_letter_code
_entity_poly.pdbx_strand_id
1 'polypeptide(L)'
;MIALVKKYNSYVESLPKLIEKSDYKLEFFMKKLDISKPTLYRKLREQAFTAKEVEVLTRLLFPKEALRHEMLEGIEQGRRDYKEGRIKTSNDVRENIKKKYGL
;
A
#
# COMPACT_ATOMS: atom_id res chain seq x y z
N MET A 1 -3.37 -23.99 -5.05
CA MET A 1 -3.97 -23.24 -3.93
C MET A 1 -3.21 -23.39 -2.62
N ILE A 2 -3.00 -24.59 -2.08
CA ILE A 2 -2.32 -24.80 -0.78
C ILE A 2 -0.94 -24.11 -0.70
N ALA A 3 -0.15 -24.18 -1.76
CA ALA A 3 1.16 -23.52 -1.80
C ALA A 3 1.09 -21.98 -1.69
N LEU A 4 0.05 -21.35 -2.25
CA LEU A 4 -0.16 -19.91 -2.16
C LEU A 4 -0.45 -19.49 -0.71
N VAL A 5 -1.35 -20.22 -0.05
CA VAL A 5 -1.70 -20.00 1.36
C VAL A 5 -0.47 -20.17 2.25
N LYS A 6 0.33 -21.23 2.03
CA LYS A 6 1.58 -21.43 2.77
C LYS A 6 2.57 -20.27 2.58
N LYS A 7 2.76 -19.79 1.35
CA LYS A 7 3.63 -18.63 1.08
C LYS A 7 3.15 -17.38 1.81
N TYR A 8 1.85 -17.12 1.80
CA TYR A 8 1.27 -15.98 2.51
C TYR A 8 1.48 -16.10 4.02
N ASN A 9 1.21 -17.26 4.62
CA ASN A 9 1.41 -17.47 6.06
C ASN A 9 2.88 -17.29 6.45
N SER A 10 3.81 -17.90 5.71
CA SER A 10 5.26 -17.72 5.96
C SER A 10 5.70 -16.26 5.81
N TYR A 11 5.08 -15.51 4.90
CA TYR A 11 5.32 -14.08 4.79
C TYR A 11 4.83 -13.32 6.03
N VAL A 12 3.60 -13.57 6.50
CA VAL A 12 3.06 -12.95 7.72
C VAL A 12 3.92 -13.29 8.94
N GLU A 13 4.36 -14.53 9.08
CA GLU A 13 5.26 -14.98 10.15
C GLU A 13 6.61 -14.25 10.14
N SER A 14 7.07 -13.79 8.97
CA SER A 14 8.33 -13.06 8.81
C SER A 14 8.24 -11.56 9.15
N LEU A 15 7.03 -10.99 9.16
CA LEU A 15 6.82 -9.54 9.34
C LEU A 15 7.45 -8.97 10.61
N PRO A 16 7.37 -9.61 11.80
CA PRO A 16 8.01 -9.06 13.00
C PRO A 16 9.52 -8.85 12.82
N LYS A 17 10.20 -9.81 12.19
CA LYS A 17 11.64 -9.73 11.92
C LYS A 17 11.97 -8.68 10.85
N LEU A 18 11.10 -8.52 9.85
CA LEU A 18 11.27 -7.49 8.83
C LEU A 18 11.10 -6.08 9.41
N ILE A 19 10.11 -5.90 10.30
CA ILE A 19 9.88 -4.66 11.03
C ILE A 19 11.09 -4.32 11.91
N GLU A 20 11.60 -5.31 12.67
CA GLU A 20 12.78 -5.14 13.52
C GLU A 20 14.04 -4.75 12.73
N LYS A 21 14.21 -5.33 11.53
CA LYS A 21 15.34 -5.03 10.63
C LYS A 21 15.17 -3.75 9.82
N SER A 22 14.00 -3.12 9.86
CA SER A 22 13.74 -1.88 9.13
C SER A 22 14.37 -0.69 9.82
N ASP A 23 14.64 0.38 9.06
CA ASP A 23 15.16 1.64 9.60
C ASP A 23 14.09 2.46 10.37
N TYR A 24 12.88 1.93 10.50
CA TYR A 24 11.74 2.64 11.09
C TYR A 24 11.51 2.23 12.55
N LYS A 25 11.20 3.23 13.39
CA LYS A 25 10.75 2.98 14.77
C LYS A 25 9.36 2.35 14.79
N LEU A 26 9.07 1.54 15.80
CA LEU A 26 7.74 0.93 15.97
C LEU A 26 6.59 1.95 15.97
N GLU A 27 6.80 3.13 16.56
CA GLU A 27 5.81 4.22 16.58
C GLU A 27 5.41 4.70 15.16
N PHE A 28 6.29 4.56 14.17
CA PHE A 28 5.97 4.85 12.77
C PHE A 28 4.91 3.89 12.23
N PHE A 29 5.10 2.58 12.47
CA PHE A 29 4.14 1.56 12.08
C PHE A 29 2.82 1.70 12.84
N MET A 30 2.87 2.02 14.14
CA MET A 30 1.67 2.30 14.93
C MET A 30 0.82 3.41 14.30
N LYS A 31 1.46 4.54 13.95
CA LYS A 31 0.77 5.67 13.32
C LYS A 31 0.19 5.32 11.95
N LYS A 32 0.89 4.51 11.16
CA LYS A 32 0.44 4.12 9.82
C LYS A 32 -0.67 3.06 9.83
N LEU A 33 -0.67 2.20 10.83
CA LEU A 33 -1.71 1.19 11.03
C LEU A 33 -2.92 1.72 11.81
N ASP A 34 -2.80 2.90 12.43
CA ASP A 34 -3.82 3.49 13.31
C ASP A 34 -4.19 2.57 14.48
N ILE A 35 -3.17 1.99 15.13
CA ILE A 35 -3.35 1.07 16.26
C ILE A 35 -2.56 1.52 17.48
N SER A 36 -3.09 1.21 18.66
CA SER A 36 -2.42 1.48 19.92
C SER A 36 -1.16 0.62 20.10
N LYS A 37 -0.23 1.11 20.91
CA LYS A 37 1.02 0.40 21.24
C LYS A 37 0.75 -1.03 21.75
N PRO A 38 -0.13 -1.27 22.75
CA PRO A 38 -0.39 -2.63 23.23
C PRO A 38 -0.90 -3.56 22.11
N THR A 39 -1.73 -3.03 21.21
CA THR A 39 -2.26 -3.78 20.07
C THR A 39 -1.16 -4.19 19.10
N LEU A 40 -0.23 -3.28 18.77
CA LEU A 40 0.89 -3.61 17.90
C LEU A 40 1.78 -4.70 18.51
N TYR A 41 2.14 -4.58 19.80
CA TYR A 41 2.96 -5.61 20.46
C TYR A 41 2.26 -6.97 20.52
N ARG A 42 0.94 -7.00 20.80
CA ARG A 42 0.16 -8.25 20.74
C ARG A 42 0.21 -8.86 19.34
N LYS A 43 -0.04 -8.07 18.29
CA LYS A 43 -0.02 -8.53 16.89
C LYS A 43 1.35 -9.02 16.44
N LEU A 44 2.43 -8.38 16.87
CA LEU A 44 3.80 -8.85 16.60
C LEU A 44 4.07 -10.21 17.24
N ARG A 45 3.58 -10.44 18.47
CA ARG A 45 3.74 -11.71 19.18
C ARG A 45 2.89 -12.83 18.59
N GLU A 46 1.63 -12.53 18.29
CA GLU A 46 0.64 -13.51 17.85
C GLU A 46 0.59 -13.67 16.32
N GLN A 47 1.34 -12.85 15.57
CA GLN A 47 1.33 -12.80 14.10
C GLN A 47 -0.09 -12.56 13.53
N ALA A 48 -0.96 -11.91 14.31
CA ALA A 48 -2.38 -11.74 14.03
C ALA A 48 -2.67 -10.43 13.28
N PHE A 49 -1.94 -10.19 12.18
CA PHE A 49 -2.21 -9.09 11.27
C PHE A 49 -3.34 -9.46 10.30
N THR A 50 -4.25 -8.52 10.08
CA THR A 50 -5.28 -8.63 9.03
C THR A 50 -4.65 -8.46 7.65
N ALA A 51 -5.31 -8.95 6.59
CA ALA A 51 -4.80 -8.79 5.23
C ALA A 51 -4.51 -7.33 4.85
N LYS A 52 -5.35 -6.38 5.31
CA LYS A 52 -5.16 -4.95 5.07
C LYS A 52 -3.95 -4.39 5.81
N GLU A 53 -3.74 -4.81 7.06
CA GLU A 53 -2.54 -4.41 7.82
C GLU A 53 -1.27 -4.99 7.18
N VAL A 54 -1.32 -6.24 6.70
CA VAL A 54 -0.22 -6.86 5.97
C VAL A 54 0.13 -6.05 4.72
N GLU A 55 -0.86 -5.67 3.91
CA GLU A 55 -0.64 -4.83 2.73
C GLU A 55 0.03 -3.48 3.06
N VAL A 56 -0.44 -2.80 4.11
CA VAL A 56 0.17 -1.55 4.59
C VAL A 56 1.60 -1.79 5.03
N LEU A 57 1.86 -2.82 5.84
CA LEU A 57 3.20 -3.18 6.29
C LEU A 57 4.13 -3.51 5.12
N THR A 58 3.67 -4.28 4.13
CA THR A 58 4.42 -4.60 2.92
C THR A 58 4.85 -3.33 2.19
N ARG A 59 3.92 -2.38 1.99
CA ARG A 59 4.24 -1.12 1.31
C ARG A 59 5.27 -0.28 2.07
N LEU A 60 5.20 -0.27 3.40
CA LEU A 60 6.15 0.46 4.24
C LEU A 60 7.54 -0.19 4.27
N LEU A 61 7.59 -1.53 4.30
CA LEU A 61 8.84 -2.29 4.33
C LEU A 61 9.55 -2.34 2.98
N PHE A 62 8.79 -2.27 1.88
CA PHE A 62 9.32 -2.37 0.50
C PHE A 62 8.86 -1.19 -0.37
N PRO A 63 9.24 0.06 -0.03
CA PRO A 63 8.68 1.26 -0.67
C PRO A 63 9.01 1.35 -2.17
N LYS A 64 10.18 0.87 -2.60
CA LYS A 64 10.58 0.85 -4.02
C LYS A 64 9.71 -0.11 -4.83
N GLU A 65 9.39 -1.28 -4.26
CA GLU A 65 8.53 -2.27 -4.91
C GLU A 65 7.08 -1.79 -4.97
N ALA A 66 6.58 -1.20 -3.87
CA ALA A 66 5.26 -0.57 -3.82
C ALA A 66 5.11 0.51 -4.89
N LEU A 67 6.06 1.45 -4.97
CA LEU A 67 6.06 2.50 -5.99
C LEU A 67 6.05 1.91 -7.41
N ARG A 68 6.90 0.91 -7.66
CA ARG A 68 6.94 0.25 -8.97
C ARG A 68 5.59 -0.39 -9.31
N HIS A 69 4.94 -1.04 -8.36
CA HIS A 69 3.63 -1.66 -8.56
C HIS A 69 2.57 -0.61 -8.90
N GLU A 70 2.48 0.46 -8.12
CA GLU A 70 1.52 1.57 -8.33
C GLU A 70 1.73 2.24 -9.70
N MET A 71 3.00 2.44 -10.12
CA MET A 71 3.31 2.99 -11.44
C MET A 71 2.81 2.08 -12.57
N LEU A 72 3.05 0.76 -12.46
CA LEU A 72 2.60 -0.20 -13.46
C LEU A 72 1.07 -0.28 -13.52
N GLU A 73 0.40 -0.28 -12.38
CA GLU A 73 -1.07 -0.23 -12.30
C GLU A 73 -1.62 1.04 -12.94
N GLY A 74 -0.99 2.19 -12.69
CA GLY A 74 -1.36 3.46 -13.31
C GLY A 74 -1.22 3.45 -14.83
N ILE A 75 -0.14 2.84 -15.36
CA ILE A 75 0.05 2.68 -16.80
C ILE A 75 -1.05 1.79 -17.40
N GLU A 76 -1.33 0.65 -16.78
CA GLU A 76 -2.39 -0.26 -17.25
C GLU A 76 -3.77 0.39 -17.18
N GLN A 77 -4.04 1.17 -16.13
CA GLN A 77 -5.26 1.95 -16.03
C GLN A 77 -5.36 3.00 -17.15
N GLY A 78 -4.28 3.75 -17.42
CA GLY A 78 -4.25 4.70 -18.52
C GLY A 78 -4.47 4.04 -19.89
N ARG A 79 -3.93 2.84 -20.10
CA ARG A 79 -4.19 2.03 -21.30
C ARG A 79 -5.66 1.64 -21.42
N ARG A 80 -6.31 1.25 -20.33
CA ARG A 80 -7.76 0.95 -20.29
C ARG A 80 -8.58 2.20 -20.60
N ASP A 81 -8.27 3.32 -19.96
CA ASP A 81 -8.98 4.58 -20.16
C ASP A 81 -8.85 5.08 -21.61
N TYR A 82 -7.69 4.92 -22.23
CA TYR A 82 -7.50 5.19 -23.65
C TYR A 82 -8.38 4.29 -24.54
N LYS A 83 -8.39 2.98 -24.28
CA LYS A 83 -9.21 2.02 -25.04
C LYS A 83 -10.71 2.28 -24.87
N GLU A 84 -11.13 2.68 -23.68
CA GLU A 84 -12.53 2.96 -23.34
C GLU A 84 -12.96 4.40 -23.71
N GLY A 85 -12.08 5.19 -24.34
CA GLY A 85 -12.36 6.57 -24.73
C GLY A 85 -12.49 7.55 -23.56
N ARG A 86 -12.12 7.15 -22.35
CA ARG A 86 -12.06 8.01 -21.14
C ARG A 86 -10.82 8.91 -21.15
N ILE A 87 -10.63 9.65 -22.24
CA ILE A 87 -9.55 10.60 -22.42
C ILE A 87 -10.02 12.01 -22.09
N LYS A 88 -9.14 12.84 -21.52
CA LYS A 88 -9.39 14.27 -21.30
C LYS A 88 -8.41 15.07 -22.12
N THR A 89 -8.89 16.10 -22.82
CA THR A 89 -7.99 17.02 -23.52
C THR A 89 -7.33 17.97 -22.53
N SER A 90 -6.23 18.60 -22.94
CA SER A 90 -5.56 19.60 -22.10
C SER A 90 -6.49 20.76 -21.71
N ASN A 91 -7.46 21.10 -22.56
CA ASN A 91 -8.43 22.16 -22.28
C ASN A 91 -9.43 21.73 -21.21
N ASP A 92 -9.97 20.51 -21.31
CA ASP A 92 -10.89 19.95 -20.32
C ASP A 92 -10.25 19.91 -18.93
N VAL A 93 -8.98 19.52 -18.86
CA VAL A 93 -8.23 19.46 -17.59
C VAL A 93 -8.04 20.87 -17.03
N ARG A 94 -7.64 21.85 -17.86
CA ARG A 94 -7.45 23.24 -17.44
C ARG A 94 -8.74 23.86 -16.91
N GLU A 95 -9.86 23.69 -17.61
CA GLU A 95 -11.16 24.20 -17.16
C GLU A 95 -11.61 23.56 -15.85
N ASN A 96 -11.41 22.24 -15.69
CA ASN A 96 -11.73 21.56 -14.43
C ASN A 96 -10.90 22.09 -13.26
N ILE A 97 -9.61 22.38 -13.47
CA ILE A 97 -8.74 22.97 -12.44
C ILE A 97 -9.24 24.36 -12.07
N LYS A 98 -9.52 25.21 -13.06
CA LYS A 98 -10.08 26.56 -12.83
C LYS A 98 -11.38 26.51 -12.03
N LYS A 99 -12.33 25.64 -12.41
CA LYS A 99 -13.60 25.46 -11.69
C LYS A 99 -13.41 24.95 -10.27
N LYS A 100 -12.46 24.04 -10.03
CA LYS A 100 -12.27 23.40 -8.72
C LYS A 100 -11.51 24.27 -7.73
N TYR A 101 -10.58 25.09 -8.20
CA TYR A 101 -9.67 25.88 -7.34
C TYR A 101 -9.83 27.40 -7.50
N GLY A 102 -10.74 27.87 -8.37
CA GLY A 102 -11.02 29.30 -8.55
C GLY A 102 -9.91 30.11 -9.22
N LEU A 103 -9.07 29.44 -10.04
CA LEU A 103 -7.94 30.05 -10.77
C LEU A 103 -8.35 30.56 -12.17
#